data_AF-A0A2V9Y485-F1
#
_entry.id   AF-A0A2V9Y485-F1
#
_cell.length_a   1.000
_cell.length_b   1.000
_cell.length_c   1.000
_cell.angle_alpha   90.00
_cell.angle_beta   90.00
_cell.angle_gamma   90.00
#
_symmetry.space_group_name_H-M   'P 1'
#
loop_
_entity.id
_entity.type
_entity.pdbx_description
1 polymer ?
#
loop_
_entity_poly.entity_id
_entity_poly.type
_entity_poly.pdbx_seq_one_letter_code
_entity_poly.pdbx_strand_id
1 'polypeptide(L)'
;MTKLFHALLVCGWFVGCCFAQTPALKETPVCYSCFFQDAGIQPDQKLIPYFQSFKTADALVSGDVRFILWRATGKEDCGVLGVYRNVTGDADRQLTANANVGFSAAECGQEGSRALEEASKFAKIAGRDSEATALHELAKGNFRPKFEDEEIKTSLIVPPTAKTLVLGESTIQLTPGMRVGTQVERVYRDWLGYAWDGTHLLSWDLTRKPVALPIVRDDGNHAHHEGALVAELQRMTDVSVTPLFGTLIARDGEKWYGPDEKGVFRFEILDDKIEYPTTHTFNNVGWITDTHGISAIVSQALEYKSQLVVGCGDYEGKVKAAYYLAQKGVNVVFPGDRFEYQLIGYKGEGVLMGTAPVKRVDGVPVIGHQPVSFSLGELIVAEDTTQRYPTQYYDAAARYFRQLGKFVRLNVKYVLVDDENQLDKVLEQASSVVAVRIRTDKEDAALRQWLLSSPKNRAILFHSGLYPWAQGLFADFPSQVTFGDLRPRFQ
;
A
#
# COMPACT_ATOMS: atom_id res chain seq x y z
N MET A 1 -67.50 9.70 21.48
CA MET A 1 -68.76 9.55 20.72
C MET A 1 -68.39 9.16 19.29
N THR A 2 -68.02 7.90 19.04
CA THR A 2 -68.90 6.79 18.60
C THR A 2 -69.69 7.11 17.33
N LYS A 3 -69.25 6.52 16.19
CA LYS A 3 -70.01 5.69 15.22
C LYS A 3 -69.23 5.63 13.89
N LEU A 4 -68.68 4.49 13.49
CA LEU A 4 -69.28 3.27 12.92
C LEU A 4 -69.47 3.34 11.38
N PHE A 5 -68.74 2.42 10.71
CA PHE A 5 -69.09 1.60 9.54
C PHE A 5 -69.54 2.27 8.24
N HIS A 6 -68.85 1.93 7.14
CA HIS A 6 -69.41 1.05 6.11
C HIS A 6 -68.30 0.29 5.37
N ALA A 7 -68.43 -1.03 5.38
CA ALA A 7 -67.72 -1.95 4.51
C ALA A 7 -68.57 -2.18 3.25
N LEU A 8 -67.93 -2.29 2.09
CA LEU A 8 -68.50 -3.02 0.96
C LEU A 8 -67.39 -3.78 0.24
N LEU A 9 -67.46 -5.11 0.39
CA LEU A 9 -66.80 -6.10 -0.44
C LEU A 9 -67.36 -6.01 -1.87
N VAL A 10 -66.48 -6.02 -2.87
CA VAL A 10 -66.76 -6.67 -4.16
C VAL A 10 -65.57 -7.55 -4.52
N CYS A 11 -65.83 -8.86 -4.52
CA CYS A 11 -64.98 -9.88 -5.12
C CYS A 11 -64.88 -9.67 -6.63
N GLY A 12 -63.66 -9.71 -7.16
CA GLY A 12 -63.38 -9.86 -8.59
C GLY A 12 -62.12 -10.68 -8.78
N TRP A 13 -62.28 -11.98 -9.01
CA TRP A 13 -61.23 -12.85 -9.53
C TRP A 13 -60.77 -12.35 -10.90
N PHE A 14 -59.47 -12.08 -11.06
CA PHE A 14 -58.81 -12.22 -12.35
C PHE A 14 -57.44 -12.87 -12.19
N VAL A 15 -57.30 -13.94 -12.95
CA VAL A 15 -56.13 -14.78 -13.15
C VAL A 15 -55.08 -14.03 -13.98
N GLY A 16 -53.81 -14.18 -13.61
CA GLY A 16 -52.70 -14.23 -14.56
C GLY A 16 -52.14 -12.90 -15.03
N CYS A 17 -51.03 -12.48 -14.43
CA CYS A 17 -49.78 -12.25 -15.16
C CYS A 17 -48.66 -12.05 -14.15
N CYS A 18 -47.82 -13.08 -14.01
CA CYS A 18 -46.47 -12.95 -13.49
C CYS A 18 -45.70 -11.98 -14.40
N PHE A 19 -45.69 -10.69 -14.08
CA PHE A 19 -44.56 -9.87 -14.45
C PHE A 19 -43.45 -10.22 -13.46
N ALA A 20 -42.54 -11.07 -13.93
CA ALA A 20 -41.23 -11.20 -13.36
C ALA A 20 -40.70 -9.79 -13.12
N GLN A 21 -40.49 -9.43 -11.86
CA GLN A 21 -39.62 -8.31 -11.53
C GLN A 21 -38.27 -8.66 -12.12
N THR A 22 -37.92 -8.00 -13.22
CA THR A 22 -36.55 -7.89 -13.68
C THR A 22 -35.69 -7.57 -12.47
N PRO A 23 -34.66 -8.38 -12.12
CA PRO A 23 -33.76 -8.01 -11.04
C PRO A 23 -33.15 -6.66 -11.41
N ALA A 24 -33.27 -5.69 -10.50
CA ALA A 24 -32.59 -4.41 -10.63
C ALA A 24 -31.09 -4.69 -10.72
N LEU A 25 -30.54 -4.58 -11.92
CA LEU A 25 -29.09 -4.57 -12.16
C LEU A 25 -28.62 -3.12 -12.20
N LYS A 26 -27.43 -2.92 -11.63
CA LYS A 26 -26.51 -1.77 -11.76
C LYS A 26 -26.72 -0.58 -10.82
N GLU A 27 -26.21 -0.72 -9.59
CA GLU A 27 -25.21 0.21 -9.11
C GLU A 27 -24.02 -0.60 -8.59
N THR A 28 -22.90 -0.60 -9.32
CA THR A 28 -21.62 -0.86 -8.67
C THR A 28 -21.38 0.33 -7.76
N PRO A 29 -21.25 0.15 -6.43
CA PRO A 29 -21.19 1.27 -5.49
C PRO A 29 -19.84 2.00 -5.51
N VAL A 30 -19.06 1.85 -6.60
CA VAL A 30 -17.69 2.35 -6.75
C VAL A 30 -17.67 3.42 -7.85
N CYS A 31 -17.21 4.61 -7.48
CA CYS A 31 -17.08 5.72 -8.40
C CYS A 31 -15.71 5.70 -9.09
N TYR A 32 -15.55 4.89 -10.14
CA TYR A 32 -14.28 4.83 -10.90
C TYR A 32 -13.85 6.17 -11.52
N SER A 33 -14.79 7.09 -11.77
CA SER A 33 -14.47 8.45 -12.20
C SER A 33 -13.94 9.35 -11.07
N CYS A 34 -14.32 9.06 -9.82
CA CYS A 34 -13.87 9.82 -8.64
C CYS A 34 -12.37 9.66 -8.47
N PHE A 35 -11.81 8.48 -8.76
CA PHE A 35 -10.37 8.24 -8.81
C PHE A 35 -9.60 9.34 -9.57
N PHE A 36 -10.05 9.66 -10.79
CA PHE A 36 -9.38 10.66 -11.62
C PHE A 36 -9.63 12.08 -11.11
N GLN A 37 -10.84 12.37 -10.65
CA GLN A 37 -11.23 13.69 -10.13
C GLN A 37 -10.44 14.05 -8.87
N ASP A 38 -10.40 13.13 -7.91
CA ASP A 38 -9.76 13.32 -6.61
C ASP A 38 -8.24 13.33 -6.73
N ALA A 39 -7.68 12.58 -7.68
CA ALA A 39 -6.26 12.65 -8.02
C ALA A 39 -5.89 13.89 -8.86
N GLY A 40 -6.86 14.71 -9.30
CA GLY A 40 -6.63 15.85 -10.18
C GLY A 40 -6.10 15.45 -11.57
N ILE A 41 -6.33 14.20 -11.99
CA ILE A 41 -5.89 13.66 -13.27
C ILE A 41 -6.90 14.05 -14.33
N GLN A 42 -6.42 14.64 -15.43
CA GLN A 42 -7.20 14.91 -16.63
C GLN A 42 -6.93 13.80 -17.66
N PRO A 43 -7.77 12.74 -17.73
CA PRO A 43 -7.41 11.53 -18.47
C PRO A 43 -7.30 11.76 -19.98
N ASP A 44 -8.01 12.76 -20.50
CA ASP A 44 -8.06 13.14 -21.91
C ASP A 44 -6.73 13.70 -22.45
N GLN A 45 -5.89 14.29 -21.59
CA GLN A 45 -4.66 14.96 -22.03
C GLN A 45 -3.51 13.99 -22.31
N LYS A 46 -3.27 13.02 -21.42
CA LYS A 46 -2.11 12.10 -21.51
C LYS A 46 -2.52 10.63 -21.49
N LEU A 47 -3.37 10.26 -20.55
CA LEU A 47 -3.68 8.87 -20.24
C LEU A 47 -4.43 8.17 -21.39
N ILE A 48 -5.56 8.74 -21.83
CA ILE A 48 -6.37 8.19 -22.92
C ILE A 48 -5.57 8.08 -24.23
N PRO A 49 -4.88 9.15 -24.71
CA PRO A 49 -4.06 9.05 -25.92
C PRO A 49 -2.98 7.96 -25.84
N TYR A 50 -2.29 7.85 -24.71
CA TYR A 50 -1.28 6.82 -24.49
C TYR A 50 -1.89 5.43 -24.62
N PHE A 51 -2.96 5.14 -23.87
CA PHE A 51 -3.58 3.82 -23.85
C PHE A 51 -4.26 3.43 -25.17
N GLN A 52 -4.79 4.39 -25.92
CA GLN A 52 -5.32 4.14 -27.27
C GLN A 52 -4.20 3.77 -28.27
N SER A 53 -3.03 4.38 -28.12
CA SER A 53 -1.86 4.10 -28.94
C SER A 53 -1.12 2.83 -28.52
N PHE A 54 -1.24 2.43 -27.25
CA PHE A 54 -0.51 1.31 -26.66
C PHE A 54 -0.86 -0.01 -27.37
N LYS A 55 0.19 -0.70 -27.85
CA LYS A 55 0.06 -1.99 -28.54
C LYS A 55 0.74 -3.07 -27.70
N THR A 56 0.02 -4.15 -27.50
CA THR A 56 0.52 -5.35 -26.82
C THR A 56 -0.13 -6.59 -27.44
N ALA A 57 0.63 -7.67 -27.54
CA ALA A 57 0.11 -8.99 -27.89
C ALA A 57 -0.32 -9.78 -26.64
N ASP A 58 0.03 -9.29 -25.44
CA ASP A 58 -0.35 -9.92 -24.18
C ASP A 58 -1.83 -9.64 -23.88
N ALA A 59 -2.63 -10.71 -23.80
CA ALA A 59 -4.06 -10.62 -23.57
C ALA A 59 -4.41 -10.04 -22.19
N LEU A 60 -3.61 -10.28 -21.15
CA LEU A 60 -3.88 -9.76 -19.82
C LEU A 60 -3.62 -8.25 -19.78
N VAL A 61 -2.50 -7.82 -20.36
CA VAL A 61 -2.20 -6.38 -20.53
C VAL A 61 -3.26 -5.70 -21.39
N SER A 62 -3.66 -6.33 -22.49
CA SER A 62 -4.69 -5.80 -23.39
C SER A 62 -6.02 -5.63 -22.67
N GLY A 63 -6.39 -6.58 -21.80
CA GLY A 63 -7.57 -6.49 -20.96
C GLY A 63 -7.51 -5.30 -20.00
N ASP A 64 -6.39 -5.14 -19.29
CA ASP A 64 -6.18 -4.05 -18.33
C ASP A 64 -6.22 -2.67 -19.02
N VAL A 65 -5.54 -2.54 -20.16
CA VAL A 65 -5.56 -1.31 -20.99
C VAL A 65 -6.99 -0.93 -21.37
N ARG A 66 -7.79 -1.90 -21.80
CA ARG A 66 -9.19 -1.66 -22.19
C ARG A 66 -10.06 -1.29 -21.00
N PHE A 67 -9.85 -1.89 -19.82
CA PHE A 67 -10.54 -1.48 -18.61
C PHE A 67 -10.15 -0.06 -18.17
N ILE A 68 -8.86 0.28 -18.20
CA ILE A 68 -8.38 1.64 -17.93
C ILE A 68 -9.06 2.64 -18.87
N LEU A 69 -9.11 2.36 -20.17
CA LEU A 69 -9.81 3.20 -21.15
C LEU A 69 -11.31 3.29 -20.90
N TRP A 70 -11.98 2.17 -20.58
CA TRP A 70 -13.39 2.17 -20.23
C TRP A 70 -13.63 3.10 -19.02
N ARG A 71 -12.91 2.90 -17.91
CA ARG A 71 -13.09 3.72 -16.70
C ARG A 71 -12.75 5.19 -16.93
N ALA A 72 -11.68 5.49 -17.68
CA ALA A 72 -11.26 6.86 -17.98
C ALA A 72 -12.23 7.61 -18.91
N THR A 73 -12.90 6.91 -19.82
CA THR A 73 -13.80 7.53 -20.81
C THR A 73 -15.28 7.44 -20.44
N GLY A 74 -15.64 6.59 -19.48
CA GLY A 74 -17.02 6.20 -19.19
C GLY A 74 -17.68 5.37 -20.29
N LYS A 75 -16.94 4.93 -21.32
CA LYS A 75 -17.49 4.15 -22.45
C LYS A 75 -17.31 2.66 -22.19
N GLU A 76 -18.42 1.97 -21.95
CA GLU A 76 -18.46 0.53 -21.69
C GLU A 76 -17.86 -0.31 -22.82
N ASP A 77 -17.01 -1.26 -22.46
CA ASP A 77 -16.33 -2.17 -23.39
C ASP A 77 -16.39 -3.62 -22.94
N CYS A 78 -17.55 -4.25 -23.08
CA CYS A 78 -17.76 -5.64 -22.68
C CYS A 78 -16.98 -6.68 -23.50
N GLY A 79 -16.41 -6.29 -24.65
CA GLY A 79 -15.51 -7.16 -25.42
C GLY A 79 -14.22 -7.51 -24.66
N VAL A 80 -13.88 -6.74 -23.62
CA VAL A 80 -12.71 -6.98 -22.76
C VAL A 80 -12.77 -8.32 -22.03
N LEU A 81 -13.96 -8.80 -21.65
CA LEU A 81 -14.12 -10.08 -20.97
C LEU A 81 -13.69 -11.25 -21.86
N GLY A 82 -13.91 -11.13 -23.18
CA GLY A 82 -13.43 -12.11 -24.15
C GLY A 82 -11.90 -12.11 -24.27
N VAL A 83 -11.25 -10.96 -24.08
CA VAL A 83 -9.78 -10.85 -24.07
C VAL A 83 -9.18 -11.55 -22.86
N TYR A 84 -9.72 -11.31 -21.65
CA TYR A 84 -9.24 -12.01 -20.45
C TYR A 84 -9.44 -13.53 -20.52
N ARG A 85 -10.55 -14.01 -21.10
CA ARG A 85 -10.78 -15.45 -21.29
C ARG A 85 -9.74 -16.13 -22.19
N ASN A 86 -9.02 -15.37 -23.01
CA ASN A 86 -7.95 -15.88 -23.87
C ASN A 86 -6.57 -15.86 -23.20
N VAL A 87 -6.47 -15.40 -21.95
CA VAL A 87 -5.20 -15.41 -21.21
C VAL A 87 -4.79 -16.85 -20.92
N THR A 88 -3.55 -17.17 -21.30
CA THR A 88 -2.86 -18.42 -20.99
C THR A 88 -1.59 -18.14 -20.18
N GLY A 89 -0.89 -19.20 -19.75
CA GLY A 89 0.39 -19.12 -19.03
C GLY A 89 0.27 -19.66 -17.61
N ASP A 90 1.08 -19.13 -16.69
CA ASP A 90 1.15 -19.67 -15.33
C ASP A 90 -0.13 -19.43 -14.52
N ALA A 91 -0.26 -20.17 -13.42
CA ALA A 91 -1.47 -20.20 -12.60
C ALA A 91 -1.89 -18.80 -12.10
N ASP A 92 -0.96 -17.96 -11.63
CA ASP A 92 -1.35 -16.63 -11.16
C ASP A 92 -1.89 -15.71 -12.27
N ARG A 93 -1.44 -15.88 -13.54
CA ARG A 93 -2.01 -15.14 -14.69
C ARG A 93 -3.43 -15.56 -14.93
N GLN A 94 -3.66 -16.88 -14.97
CA GLN A 94 -4.97 -17.43 -15.22
C GLN A 94 -5.93 -17.15 -14.06
N LEU A 95 -5.45 -17.16 -12.81
CA LEU A 95 -6.17 -16.69 -11.63
C LEU A 95 -6.64 -15.25 -11.84
N THR A 96 -5.72 -14.33 -12.12
CA THR A 96 -6.03 -12.90 -12.26
C THR A 96 -7.03 -12.65 -13.40
N ALA A 97 -6.80 -13.25 -14.57
CA ALA A 97 -7.70 -13.09 -15.71
C ALA A 97 -9.12 -13.61 -15.42
N ASN A 98 -9.22 -14.78 -14.80
CA ASN A 98 -10.52 -15.36 -14.44
C ASN A 98 -11.21 -14.58 -13.33
N ALA A 99 -10.47 -14.06 -12.35
CA ALA A 99 -11.00 -13.15 -11.34
C ALA A 99 -11.53 -11.86 -12.00
N ASN A 100 -10.75 -11.19 -12.84
CA ASN A 100 -11.20 -9.98 -13.54
C ASN A 100 -12.49 -10.22 -14.34
N VAL A 101 -12.62 -11.37 -15.01
CA VAL A 101 -13.88 -11.78 -15.67
C VAL A 101 -15.00 -11.98 -14.65
N GLY A 102 -14.75 -12.75 -13.59
CA GLY A 102 -15.74 -13.11 -12.58
C GLY A 102 -16.35 -11.89 -11.87
N PHE A 103 -15.50 -10.93 -11.49
CA PHE A 103 -15.92 -9.71 -10.80
C PHE A 103 -16.52 -8.64 -11.73
N SER A 104 -16.24 -8.68 -13.03
CA SER A 104 -16.75 -7.67 -13.98
C SER A 104 -17.92 -8.14 -14.84
N ALA A 105 -18.25 -9.45 -14.83
CA ALA A 105 -19.25 -10.01 -15.73
C ALA A 105 -20.63 -9.34 -15.60
N ALA A 106 -21.05 -9.02 -14.38
CA ALA A 106 -22.34 -8.39 -14.10
C ALA A 106 -22.46 -6.98 -14.68
N GLU A 107 -21.35 -6.24 -14.79
CA GLU A 107 -21.31 -4.93 -15.46
C GLU A 107 -21.69 -5.05 -16.93
N CYS A 108 -21.49 -6.22 -17.52
CA CYS A 108 -21.83 -6.55 -18.90
C CYS A 108 -23.09 -7.41 -19.06
N GLY A 109 -23.89 -7.55 -17.99
CA GLY A 109 -25.09 -8.41 -17.99
C GLY A 109 -24.77 -9.91 -18.22
N GLN A 110 -23.57 -10.36 -17.84
CA GLN A 110 -23.12 -11.74 -17.97
C GLN A 110 -22.97 -12.41 -16.59
N GLU A 111 -23.05 -13.73 -16.56
CA GLU A 111 -22.78 -14.53 -15.36
C GLU A 111 -21.27 -14.76 -15.17
N GLY A 112 -20.76 -14.41 -13.98
CA GLY A 112 -19.35 -14.52 -13.61
C GLY A 112 -18.96 -15.84 -12.92
N SER A 113 -19.94 -16.65 -12.48
CA SER A 113 -19.73 -17.82 -11.61
C SER A 113 -18.73 -18.84 -12.17
N ARG A 114 -18.80 -19.15 -13.47
CA ARG A 114 -17.84 -20.07 -14.10
C ARG A 114 -16.40 -19.54 -14.05
N ALA A 115 -16.22 -18.24 -14.25
CA ALA A 115 -14.88 -17.64 -14.19
C ALA A 115 -14.35 -17.63 -12.75
N LEU A 116 -15.20 -17.37 -11.76
CA LEU A 116 -14.82 -17.49 -10.34
C LEU A 116 -14.43 -18.92 -9.95
N GLU A 117 -15.11 -19.93 -10.50
CA GLU A 117 -14.74 -21.34 -10.29
C GLU A 117 -13.37 -21.68 -10.91
N GLU A 118 -13.08 -21.19 -12.12
CA GLU A 118 -11.74 -21.35 -12.72
C GLU A 118 -10.67 -20.57 -11.94
N ALA A 119 -10.98 -19.36 -11.47
CA ALA A 119 -10.10 -18.57 -10.61
C ALA A 119 -9.76 -19.35 -9.33
N SER A 120 -10.75 -19.97 -8.68
CA SER A 120 -10.54 -20.84 -7.51
C SER A 120 -9.53 -21.97 -7.79
N LYS A 121 -9.66 -22.66 -8.93
CA LYS A 121 -8.73 -23.73 -9.32
C LYS A 121 -7.30 -23.21 -9.48
N PHE A 122 -7.13 -22.06 -10.14
CA PHE A 122 -5.80 -21.48 -10.33
C PHE A 122 -5.21 -20.90 -9.04
N ALA A 123 -6.02 -20.32 -8.16
CA ALA A 123 -5.58 -19.96 -6.80
C ALA A 123 -5.06 -21.18 -6.04
N LYS A 124 -5.74 -22.33 -6.14
CA LYS A 124 -5.27 -23.57 -5.51
C LYS A 124 -3.93 -24.05 -6.08
N ILE A 125 -3.74 -23.95 -7.39
CA ILE A 125 -2.47 -24.29 -8.06
C ILE A 125 -1.34 -23.33 -7.66
N ALA A 126 -1.67 -22.04 -7.49
CA ALA A 126 -0.73 -21.02 -7.02
C ALA A 126 -0.41 -21.15 -5.50
N GLY A 127 -1.09 -22.02 -4.76
CA GLY A 127 -0.89 -22.20 -3.32
C GLY A 127 -1.63 -21.18 -2.46
N ARG A 128 -2.63 -20.49 -3.01
CA ARG A 128 -3.49 -19.53 -2.31
C ARG A 128 -4.77 -20.20 -1.80
N ASP A 129 -4.62 -21.03 -0.78
CA ASP A 129 -5.68 -21.93 -0.31
C ASP A 129 -6.91 -21.20 0.24
N SER A 130 -6.67 -20.13 0.99
CA SER A 130 -7.74 -19.31 1.57
C SER A 130 -8.55 -18.61 0.48
N GLU A 131 -7.86 -18.00 -0.49
CA GLU A 131 -8.44 -17.31 -1.63
C GLU A 131 -9.16 -18.28 -2.58
N ALA A 132 -8.60 -19.46 -2.84
CA ALA A 132 -9.24 -20.51 -3.62
C ALA A 132 -10.59 -20.91 -3.03
N THR A 133 -10.64 -21.10 -1.71
CA THR A 133 -11.88 -21.45 -1.00
C THR A 133 -12.91 -20.32 -1.11
N ALA A 134 -12.49 -19.07 -0.91
CA ALA A 134 -13.37 -17.92 -1.00
C ALA A 134 -13.97 -17.73 -2.41
N LEU A 135 -13.14 -17.85 -3.46
CA LEU A 135 -13.57 -17.76 -4.86
C LEU A 135 -14.55 -18.88 -5.24
N HIS A 136 -14.36 -20.10 -4.72
CA HIS A 136 -15.28 -21.21 -4.92
C HIS A 136 -16.66 -20.94 -4.29
N GLU A 137 -16.68 -20.48 -3.04
CA GLU A 137 -17.93 -20.15 -2.36
C GLU A 137 -18.62 -18.94 -3.00
N LEU A 138 -17.86 -18.00 -3.57
CA LEU A 138 -18.40 -16.89 -4.37
C LEU A 138 -19.07 -17.39 -5.64
N ALA A 139 -18.41 -18.31 -6.37
CA ALA A 139 -18.97 -18.93 -7.57
C ALA A 139 -20.31 -19.64 -7.31
N LYS A 140 -20.50 -20.16 -6.09
CA LYS A 140 -21.73 -20.83 -5.63
C LYS A 140 -22.77 -19.90 -4.99
N GLY A 141 -22.46 -18.61 -4.76
CA GLY A 141 -23.34 -17.68 -4.04
C GLY A 141 -23.39 -17.90 -2.51
N ASN A 142 -22.50 -18.73 -1.97
CA ASN A 142 -22.46 -19.13 -0.57
C ASN A 142 -21.46 -18.33 0.28
N PHE A 143 -20.62 -17.51 -0.36
CA PHE A 143 -19.60 -16.75 0.34
C PHE A 143 -20.20 -15.79 1.37
N ARG A 144 -19.67 -15.83 2.59
CA ARG A 144 -20.02 -14.92 3.68
C ARG A 144 -18.70 -14.44 4.32
N PRO A 145 -18.25 -13.21 4.02
CA PRO A 145 -17.00 -12.71 4.56
C PRO A 145 -17.09 -12.60 6.08
N LYS A 146 -15.96 -12.87 6.76
CA LYS A 146 -15.79 -12.67 8.20
C LYS A 146 -14.89 -11.47 8.41
N PHE A 147 -15.29 -10.58 9.32
CA PHE A 147 -14.54 -9.38 9.64
C PHE A 147 -14.10 -9.41 11.10
N GLU A 148 -12.85 -9.04 11.33
CA GLU A 148 -12.25 -8.90 12.67
C GLU A 148 -11.28 -7.73 12.66
N ASP A 149 -11.03 -7.11 13.80
CA ASP A 149 -10.01 -6.05 13.91
C ASP A 149 -8.67 -6.62 14.41
N GLU A 150 -7.58 -5.93 14.09
CA GLU A 150 -6.26 -6.17 14.67
C GLU A 150 -5.86 -4.99 15.56
N GLU A 151 -5.84 -5.23 16.87
CA GLU A 151 -5.43 -4.22 17.85
C GLU A 151 -3.91 -4.22 18.02
N ILE A 152 -3.27 -3.07 17.74
CA ILE A 152 -1.83 -2.91 17.89
C ILE A 152 -1.47 -2.83 19.38
N LYS A 153 -0.82 -3.88 19.89
CA LYS A 153 -0.31 -3.90 21.26
C LYS A 153 1.09 -3.31 21.32
N THR A 154 1.25 -2.25 22.11
CA THR A 154 2.53 -1.58 22.32
C THR A 154 2.98 -1.67 23.78
N SER A 155 4.29 -1.63 23.99
CA SER A 155 4.95 -1.58 25.29
C SER A 155 6.36 -1.08 25.10
N LEU A 156 6.65 0.09 25.66
CA LEU A 156 7.99 0.68 25.65
C LEU A 156 8.47 0.86 27.09
N ILE A 157 9.66 0.32 27.39
CA ILE A 157 10.26 0.42 28.72
C ILE A 157 11.26 1.57 28.70
N VAL A 158 11.03 2.56 29.55
CA VAL A 158 11.92 3.71 29.73
C VAL A 158 12.50 3.65 31.15
N PRO A 159 13.81 3.39 31.32
CA PRO A 159 14.44 3.42 32.63
C PRO A 159 14.23 4.78 33.31
N PRO A 160 13.89 4.86 34.61
CA PRO A 160 13.70 6.14 35.30
C PRO A 160 14.93 7.04 35.30
N THR A 161 16.11 6.45 35.15
CA THR A 161 17.39 7.15 35.10
C THR A 161 17.81 7.58 33.70
N ALA A 162 17.04 7.22 32.66
CA ALA A 162 17.41 7.50 31.28
C ALA A 162 17.64 8.99 31.05
N LYS A 163 18.72 9.30 30.32
CA LYS A 163 19.11 10.64 29.88
C LYS A 163 19.23 10.74 28.37
N THR A 164 19.32 9.59 27.70
CA THR A 164 19.58 9.50 26.26
C THR A 164 18.52 8.61 25.61
N LEU A 165 18.06 9.05 24.44
CA LEU A 165 17.28 8.30 23.46
C LEU A 165 18.22 7.90 22.32
N VAL A 166 18.24 6.64 21.90
CA VAL A 166 18.93 6.19 20.71
C VAL A 166 17.90 5.73 19.68
N LEU A 167 17.98 6.30 18.48
CA LEU A 167 17.18 5.91 17.33
C LEU A 167 18.07 5.30 16.25
N GLY A 168 17.54 4.31 15.54
CA GLY A 168 18.16 3.69 14.38
C GLY A 168 18.94 2.42 14.69
N GLU A 169 18.76 1.83 15.87
CA GLU A 169 19.42 0.56 16.24
C GLU A 169 18.74 -0.65 15.58
N SER A 170 17.44 -0.56 15.31
CA SER A 170 16.72 -1.62 14.61
C SER A 170 17.41 -2.02 13.32
N THR A 171 17.58 -3.34 13.14
CA THR A 171 18.35 -3.92 12.03
C THR A 171 17.64 -5.16 11.49
N ILE A 172 17.52 -5.27 10.17
CA ILE A 172 17.16 -6.49 9.46
C ILE A 172 18.38 -6.92 8.67
N GLN A 173 18.94 -8.07 9.01
CA GLN A 173 20.03 -8.66 8.23
C GLN A 173 19.47 -9.32 6.97
N LEU A 174 19.99 -8.95 5.81
CA LEU A 174 19.63 -9.58 4.54
C LEU A 174 20.52 -10.79 4.30
N THR A 175 19.92 -11.89 3.85
CA THR A 175 20.61 -13.14 3.57
C THR A 175 20.37 -13.58 2.13
N PRO A 176 21.34 -14.22 1.45
CA PRO A 176 21.09 -14.86 0.16
C PRO A 176 19.90 -15.83 0.23
N GLY A 177 19.06 -15.84 -0.81
CA GLY A 177 17.84 -16.62 -0.89
C GLY A 177 16.68 -16.14 0.00
N MET A 178 16.83 -15.01 0.72
CA MET A 178 15.74 -14.46 1.53
C MET A 178 14.52 -14.18 0.64
N ARG A 179 13.34 -14.68 1.06
CA ARG A 179 12.09 -14.47 0.34
C ARG A 179 11.50 -13.11 0.70
N VAL A 180 11.40 -12.23 -0.29
CA VAL A 180 10.89 -10.87 -0.16
C VAL A 180 9.56 -10.76 -0.89
N GLY A 181 8.46 -10.59 -0.16
CA GLY A 181 7.17 -10.25 -0.74
C GLY A 181 7.07 -8.75 -0.97
N THR A 182 6.49 -8.30 -2.08
CA THR A 182 6.29 -6.86 -2.29
C THR A 182 4.96 -6.55 -2.99
N GLN A 183 4.41 -5.37 -2.72
CA GLN A 183 3.25 -4.86 -3.45
C GLN A 183 3.59 -4.65 -4.95
N VAL A 184 2.55 -4.44 -5.76
CA VAL A 184 2.70 -4.30 -7.21
C VAL A 184 2.76 -2.83 -7.63
N GLU A 185 1.77 -2.05 -7.18
CA GLU A 185 1.66 -0.63 -7.52
C GLU A 185 2.91 0.13 -7.04
N ARG A 186 3.47 0.99 -7.88
CA ARG A 186 4.67 1.80 -7.57
C ARG A 186 5.96 1.00 -7.31
N VAL A 187 5.99 -0.30 -7.61
CA VAL A 187 7.18 -1.17 -7.52
C VAL A 187 7.52 -1.73 -8.90
N TYR A 188 6.66 -2.63 -9.37
CA TYR A 188 6.83 -3.36 -10.62
C TYR A 188 5.87 -2.86 -11.70
N ARG A 189 4.72 -2.30 -11.30
CA ARG A 189 3.75 -1.67 -12.20
C ARG A 189 3.33 -0.31 -11.67
N ASP A 190 3.31 0.67 -12.56
CA ASP A 190 2.89 2.03 -12.23
C ASP A 190 2.27 2.66 -13.47
N TRP A 191 1.16 2.10 -13.93
CA TRP A 191 0.54 2.54 -15.17
C TRP A 191 0.04 4.00 -15.12
N LEU A 192 -0.12 4.55 -13.92
CA LEU A 192 -0.39 5.97 -13.69
C LEU A 192 0.85 6.85 -13.71
N GLY A 193 2.05 6.31 -13.59
CA GLY A 193 3.30 7.06 -13.72
C GLY A 193 3.34 7.91 -15.00
N TYR A 194 2.63 7.52 -16.09
CA TYR A 194 2.55 8.34 -17.31
C TYR A 194 1.94 9.73 -17.09
N ALA A 195 0.96 9.81 -16.18
CA ALA A 195 0.28 11.05 -15.89
C ALA A 195 1.21 12.01 -15.13
N TRP A 196 2.20 11.48 -14.41
CA TRP A 196 3.03 12.23 -13.46
C TRP A 196 4.49 12.38 -13.92
N ASP A 197 5.20 11.29 -14.29
CA ASP A 197 6.68 11.29 -14.44
C ASP A 197 7.36 10.10 -15.17
N GLY A 198 6.64 9.11 -15.73
CA GLY A 198 7.27 7.84 -16.17
C GLY A 198 7.09 7.39 -17.63
N THR A 199 8.08 6.64 -18.12
CA THR A 199 8.03 5.83 -19.36
C THR A 199 8.16 4.33 -19.04
N HIS A 200 7.45 3.45 -19.77
CA HIS A 200 7.43 1.97 -19.62
C HIS A 200 6.63 1.39 -18.43
N LEU A 201 5.32 1.60 -18.44
CA LEU A 201 4.52 1.55 -17.21
C LEU A 201 3.66 0.28 -17.02
N LEU A 202 3.68 -0.61 -18.01
CA LEU A 202 2.88 -1.84 -18.07
C LEU A 202 3.72 -3.00 -18.63
N SER A 203 4.78 -3.39 -17.93
CA SER A 203 5.38 -4.70 -18.15
C SER A 203 4.57 -5.72 -17.35
N TRP A 204 3.72 -6.51 -17.98
CA TRP A 204 2.97 -7.58 -17.29
C TRP A 204 3.58 -8.94 -17.65
N ASP A 205 4.83 -9.15 -17.20
CA ASP A 205 5.46 -10.47 -17.14
C ASP A 205 5.85 -10.78 -15.69
N LEU A 206 4.82 -11.02 -14.87
CA LEU A 206 4.93 -11.53 -13.50
C LEU A 206 5.24 -13.05 -13.46
N THR A 207 5.45 -13.66 -14.64
CA THR A 207 5.57 -15.12 -14.84
C THR A 207 6.95 -15.61 -15.12
N ARG A 208 7.85 -14.72 -15.54
CA ARG A 208 9.25 -15.00 -15.27
C ARG A 208 9.38 -14.95 -13.75
N LYS A 209 10.04 -15.94 -13.16
CA LYS A 209 10.86 -15.68 -11.98
C LYS A 209 12.13 -15.06 -12.55
N PRO A 210 12.15 -13.77 -12.93
CA PRO A 210 13.39 -13.21 -13.40
C PRO A 210 14.41 -13.35 -12.26
N VAL A 211 15.69 -13.46 -12.62
CA VAL A 211 16.77 -13.44 -11.62
C VAL A 211 16.65 -12.18 -10.73
N ALA A 212 16.10 -11.09 -11.27
CA ALA A 212 15.71 -9.90 -10.51
C ALA A 212 14.38 -9.33 -11.05
N LEU A 213 13.48 -8.96 -10.15
CA LEU A 213 12.24 -8.24 -10.44
C LEU A 213 12.58 -6.90 -11.13
N PRO A 214 12.06 -6.61 -12.34
CA PRO A 214 12.23 -5.32 -12.95
C PRO A 214 11.43 -4.27 -12.17
N ILE A 215 12.05 -3.12 -11.95
CA ILE A 215 11.50 -2.04 -11.15
C ILE A 215 11.10 -0.89 -12.08
N VAL A 216 9.93 -0.31 -11.83
CA VAL A 216 9.44 0.89 -12.52
C VAL A 216 10.42 2.05 -12.31
N ARG A 217 10.58 2.87 -13.34
CA ARG A 217 11.45 4.05 -13.29
C ARG A 217 10.76 5.28 -13.87
N ASP A 218 11.14 6.44 -13.37
CA ASP A 218 10.79 7.74 -13.94
C ASP A 218 11.56 8.03 -15.25
N ASP A 219 11.26 9.17 -15.89
CA ASP A 219 11.95 9.64 -17.10
C ASP A 219 13.46 9.91 -16.90
N GLY A 220 13.89 10.10 -15.65
CA GLY A 220 15.29 10.22 -15.25
C GLY A 220 15.97 8.86 -15.01
N ASN A 221 15.27 7.75 -15.24
CA ASN A 221 15.71 6.38 -14.97
C ASN A 221 15.96 6.10 -13.46
N HIS A 222 15.32 6.86 -12.57
CA HIS A 222 15.35 6.61 -11.13
C HIS A 222 14.22 5.66 -10.74
N ALA A 223 14.52 4.71 -9.87
CA ALA A 223 13.47 3.98 -9.17
C ALA A 223 12.92 4.86 -8.05
N HIS A 224 11.62 4.77 -7.79
CA HIS A 224 10.92 5.58 -6.80
C HIS A 224 10.01 4.71 -5.93
N HIS A 225 9.45 5.32 -4.88
CA HIS A 225 8.55 4.68 -3.93
C HIS A 225 9.16 3.39 -3.33
N GLU A 226 8.34 2.38 -3.03
CA GLU A 226 8.80 1.08 -2.55
C GLU A 226 9.72 0.38 -3.57
N GLY A 227 9.57 0.67 -4.87
CA GLY A 227 10.42 0.12 -5.93
C GLY A 227 11.89 0.46 -5.75
N ALA A 228 12.21 1.67 -5.31
CA ALA A 228 13.59 2.09 -5.02
C ALA A 228 14.26 1.18 -3.98
N LEU A 229 13.53 0.86 -2.89
CA LEU A 229 14.02 -0.03 -1.86
C LEU A 229 14.23 -1.45 -2.40
N VAL A 230 13.24 -2.01 -3.13
CA VAL A 230 13.36 -3.36 -3.71
C VAL A 230 14.54 -3.45 -4.67
N ALA A 231 14.76 -2.42 -5.51
CA ALA A 231 15.93 -2.35 -6.39
C ALA A 231 17.24 -2.44 -5.60
N GLU A 232 17.32 -1.72 -4.48
CA GLU A 232 18.51 -1.69 -3.64
C GLU A 232 18.76 -3.03 -2.93
N LEU A 233 17.71 -3.72 -2.47
CA LEU A 233 17.82 -5.07 -1.90
C LEU A 233 18.42 -6.06 -2.91
N GLN A 234 17.89 -6.08 -4.15
CA GLN A 234 18.36 -6.94 -5.23
C GLN A 234 19.80 -6.63 -5.66
N ARG A 235 20.23 -5.38 -5.52
CA ARG A 235 21.62 -4.96 -5.79
C ARG A 235 22.58 -5.43 -4.70
N MET A 236 22.13 -5.46 -3.45
CA MET A 236 22.97 -5.71 -2.29
C MET A 236 23.18 -7.20 -2.00
N THR A 237 22.18 -8.04 -2.26
CA THR A 237 22.28 -9.49 -2.09
C THR A 237 21.30 -10.21 -3.01
N ASP A 238 21.57 -11.49 -3.26
CA ASP A 238 20.69 -12.39 -4.02
C ASP A 238 19.43 -12.73 -3.22
N VAL A 239 18.45 -11.82 -3.19
CA VAL A 239 17.11 -12.04 -2.59
C VAL A 239 16.15 -12.62 -3.62
N SER A 240 15.22 -13.45 -3.17
CA SER A 240 14.10 -13.93 -4.00
C SER A 240 12.91 -13.01 -3.84
N VAL A 241 12.75 -12.05 -4.75
CA VAL A 241 11.63 -11.10 -4.72
C VAL A 241 10.40 -11.67 -5.44
N THR A 242 9.26 -11.66 -4.77
CA THR A 242 7.96 -12.10 -5.31
C THR A 242 6.96 -10.96 -5.24
N PRO A 243 6.42 -10.48 -6.38
CA PRO A 243 5.31 -9.55 -6.39
C PRO A 243 4.04 -10.26 -5.90
N LEU A 244 3.33 -9.65 -4.96
CA LEU A 244 2.11 -10.20 -4.35
C LEU A 244 0.90 -9.50 -4.97
N PHE A 245 0.44 -9.99 -6.11
CA PHE A 245 -0.61 -9.39 -6.94
C PHE A 245 -1.93 -10.15 -6.86
N GLY A 246 -3.05 -9.47 -7.15
CA GLY A 246 -4.37 -10.10 -7.12
C GLY A 246 -4.81 -10.43 -5.69
N THR A 247 -5.72 -9.64 -5.13
CA THR A 247 -6.22 -9.88 -3.77
C THR A 247 -7.73 -9.75 -3.74
N LEU A 248 -8.39 -10.78 -3.20
CA LEU A 248 -9.80 -10.70 -2.83
C LEU A 248 -9.99 -9.72 -1.67
N ILE A 249 -10.95 -8.80 -1.81
CA ILE A 249 -11.36 -7.87 -0.75
C ILE A 249 -12.86 -7.98 -0.50
N ALA A 250 -13.29 -7.55 0.69
CA ALA A 250 -14.69 -7.51 1.07
C ALA A 250 -15.05 -6.19 1.77
N ARG A 251 -16.29 -5.77 1.60
CA ARG A 251 -16.85 -4.55 2.19
C ARG A 251 -17.66 -4.87 3.44
N ASP A 252 -17.40 -4.12 4.51
CA ASP A 252 -18.21 -4.07 5.73
C ASP A 252 -18.64 -2.62 6.00
N GLY A 253 -19.95 -2.37 5.95
CA GLY A 253 -20.50 -1.01 5.95
C GLY A 253 -19.96 -0.17 4.79
N GLU A 254 -19.26 0.92 5.11
CA GLU A 254 -18.66 1.84 4.12
C GLU A 254 -17.21 1.51 3.78
N LYS A 255 -16.59 0.56 4.49
CA LYS A 255 -15.15 0.31 4.40
C LYS A 255 -14.84 -1.01 3.70
N TRP A 256 -13.69 -1.04 3.03
CA TRP A 256 -13.15 -2.22 2.37
C TRP A 256 -11.99 -2.81 3.16
N TYR A 257 -11.85 -4.13 3.11
CA TYR A 257 -10.87 -4.86 3.89
C TYR A 257 -10.17 -5.92 3.07
N GLY A 258 -8.87 -6.09 3.31
CA GLY A 258 -8.04 -7.19 2.84
C GLY A 258 -7.96 -8.33 3.87
N PRO A 259 -7.74 -9.58 3.43
CA PRO A 259 -7.77 -10.77 4.27
C PRO A 259 -6.42 -11.13 4.89
N ASP A 260 -6.47 -11.86 6.02
CA ASP A 260 -5.37 -12.65 6.55
C ASP A 260 -5.22 -14.01 5.83
N GLU A 261 -4.27 -14.84 6.26
CA GLU A 261 -4.00 -16.17 5.67
C GLU A 261 -5.14 -17.18 5.88
N LYS A 262 -6.14 -16.84 6.68
CA LYS A 262 -7.32 -17.69 6.98
C LYS A 262 -8.57 -17.20 6.26
N GLY A 263 -8.46 -16.15 5.44
CA GLY A 263 -9.59 -15.53 4.74
C GLY A 263 -10.48 -14.67 5.65
N VAL A 264 -9.98 -14.21 6.80
CA VAL A 264 -10.67 -13.22 7.66
C VAL A 264 -10.23 -11.82 7.23
N PHE A 265 -11.19 -10.96 6.92
CA PHE A 265 -10.95 -9.60 6.44
C PHE A 265 -10.70 -8.65 7.62
N ARG A 266 -9.47 -8.12 7.71
CA ARG A 266 -9.01 -7.34 8.87
C ARG A 266 -8.47 -5.96 8.51
N PHE A 267 -7.85 -5.85 7.35
CA PHE A 267 -6.97 -4.73 7.06
C PHE A 267 -7.64 -3.75 6.13
N GLU A 268 -7.97 -2.57 6.64
CA GLU A 268 -8.66 -1.54 5.84
C GLU A 268 -7.88 -1.21 4.56
N ILE A 269 -8.61 -1.17 3.45
CA ILE A 269 -8.16 -0.76 2.13
C ILE A 269 -8.83 0.59 1.83
N LEU A 270 -8.02 1.57 1.41
CA LEU A 270 -8.50 2.90 1.05
C LEU A 270 -9.34 2.85 -0.24
N ASP A 271 -10.36 3.71 -0.29
CA ASP A 271 -11.30 3.79 -1.42
C ASP A 271 -10.60 4.12 -2.74
N ASP A 272 -9.52 4.91 -2.75
CA ASP A 272 -8.75 5.19 -3.96
C ASP A 272 -8.18 3.92 -4.63
N LYS A 273 -7.98 2.84 -3.85
CA LYS A 273 -7.55 1.53 -4.35
C LYS A 273 -8.70 0.69 -4.89
N ILE A 274 -9.91 0.97 -4.43
CA ILE A 274 -11.15 0.35 -4.90
C ILE A 274 -11.60 0.99 -6.21
N GLU A 275 -11.47 2.31 -6.29
CA GLU A 275 -11.76 3.12 -7.48
C GLU A 275 -10.67 3.02 -8.54
N TYR A 276 -9.55 2.36 -8.23
CA TYR A 276 -8.46 2.13 -9.16
C TYR A 276 -8.97 1.39 -10.41
N PRO A 277 -8.69 1.87 -11.65
CA PRO A 277 -9.29 1.32 -12.86
C PRO A 277 -9.08 -0.17 -13.16
N THR A 278 -8.11 -0.82 -12.51
CA THR A 278 -7.80 -2.25 -12.65
C THR A 278 -8.35 -3.09 -11.48
N THR A 279 -9.09 -2.45 -10.55
CA THR A 279 -9.84 -3.10 -9.49
C THR A 279 -11.26 -3.38 -9.96
N HIS A 280 -11.73 -4.61 -9.75
CA HIS A 280 -13.02 -5.10 -10.22
C HIS A 280 -13.91 -5.44 -9.03
N THR A 281 -15.15 -4.97 -9.00
CA THR A 281 -16.06 -5.18 -7.86
C THR A 281 -17.38 -5.80 -8.27
N PHE A 282 -17.89 -6.69 -7.42
CA PHE A 282 -19.18 -7.34 -7.56
C PHE A 282 -19.89 -7.36 -6.21
N ASN A 283 -20.99 -6.62 -6.07
CA ASN A 283 -21.70 -6.42 -4.79
C ASN A 283 -20.75 -5.89 -3.69
N ASN A 284 -20.60 -6.61 -2.59
CA ASN A 284 -19.78 -6.27 -1.44
C ASN A 284 -18.41 -6.96 -1.44
N VAL A 285 -17.96 -7.47 -2.59
CA VAL A 285 -16.63 -8.07 -2.76
C VAL A 285 -15.93 -7.48 -3.97
N GLY A 286 -14.61 -7.57 -3.99
CA GLY A 286 -13.81 -7.04 -5.08
C GLY A 286 -12.50 -7.79 -5.25
N TRP A 287 -11.83 -7.49 -6.34
CA TRP A 287 -10.55 -8.05 -6.73
C TRP A 287 -9.60 -6.92 -7.11
N ILE A 288 -8.56 -6.74 -6.31
CA ILE A 288 -7.50 -5.75 -6.58
C ILE A 288 -6.43 -6.44 -7.40
N THR A 289 -6.32 -6.10 -8.68
CA THR A 289 -5.23 -6.60 -9.54
C THR A 289 -3.88 -6.02 -9.10
N ASP A 290 -3.81 -4.70 -9.00
CA ASP A 290 -2.61 -3.95 -8.63
C ASP A 290 -2.60 -3.67 -7.14
N THR A 291 -2.06 -4.60 -6.36
CA THR A 291 -2.00 -4.45 -4.91
C THR A 291 -1.15 -3.24 -4.52
N HIS A 292 -1.65 -2.49 -3.54
CA HIS A 292 -0.96 -1.35 -2.96
C HIS A 292 -1.11 -1.33 -1.45
N GLY A 293 0.01 -1.21 -0.75
CA GLY A 293 0.08 -1.20 0.69
C GLY A 293 0.06 -2.60 1.30
N ILE A 294 0.58 -2.68 2.52
CA ILE A 294 0.73 -3.95 3.23
C ILE A 294 -0.62 -4.61 3.52
N SER A 295 -1.69 -3.81 3.69
CA SER A 295 -3.06 -4.30 3.91
C SER A 295 -3.61 -5.15 2.77
N ALA A 296 -3.10 -4.99 1.54
CA ALA A 296 -3.54 -5.74 0.37
C ALA A 296 -2.75 -7.04 0.14
N ILE A 297 -1.72 -7.36 0.93
CA ILE A 297 -0.77 -8.44 0.60
C ILE A 297 -0.50 -9.43 1.74
N VAL A 298 -1.21 -9.34 2.88
CA VAL A 298 -0.96 -10.18 4.06
C VAL A 298 -1.14 -11.67 3.79
N SER A 299 -2.29 -12.07 3.21
CA SER A 299 -2.61 -13.48 2.94
C SER A 299 -1.51 -14.15 2.09
N GLN A 300 -1.20 -13.55 0.95
CA GLN A 300 -0.19 -14.02 0.02
C GLN A 300 1.21 -14.02 0.66
N ALA A 301 1.56 -12.99 1.43
CA ALA A 301 2.87 -12.92 2.09
C ALA A 301 3.10 -14.14 2.99
N LEU A 302 2.08 -14.56 3.74
CA LEU A 302 2.15 -15.72 4.64
C LEU A 302 2.06 -17.06 3.90
N GLU A 303 1.16 -17.19 2.93
CA GLU A 303 1.03 -18.40 2.10
C GLU A 303 2.33 -18.68 1.30
N TYR A 304 2.98 -17.63 0.79
CA TYR A 304 4.26 -17.71 0.09
C TYR A 304 5.48 -17.71 1.03
N LYS A 305 5.22 -17.70 2.34
CA LYS A 305 6.24 -17.80 3.41
C LYS A 305 7.30 -16.70 3.31
N SER A 306 6.89 -15.47 2.99
CA SER A 306 7.79 -14.31 2.95
C SER A 306 8.51 -14.15 4.28
N GLN A 307 9.81 -13.81 4.22
CA GLN A 307 10.62 -13.50 5.40
C GLN A 307 10.74 -12.00 5.63
N LEU A 308 10.60 -11.23 4.54
CA LEU A 308 10.54 -9.79 4.51
C LEU A 308 9.39 -9.38 3.59
N VAL A 309 8.63 -8.36 3.97
CA VAL A 309 7.61 -7.72 3.14
C VAL A 309 7.96 -6.25 2.94
N VAL A 310 7.89 -5.78 1.70
CA VAL A 310 8.07 -4.37 1.34
C VAL A 310 6.79 -3.82 0.73
N GLY A 311 6.19 -2.83 1.37
CA GLY A 311 4.94 -2.21 0.90
C GLY A 311 4.65 -0.90 1.62
N CYS A 312 3.72 -0.11 1.11
CA CYS A 312 3.32 1.17 1.69
C CYS A 312 2.69 0.99 3.07
N GLY A 313 2.97 1.91 4.00
CA GLY A 313 2.49 1.93 5.39
C GLY A 313 1.80 3.25 5.78
N ASP A 314 1.34 4.03 4.79
CA ASP A 314 0.90 5.41 4.98
C ASP A 314 -0.56 5.56 5.46
N TYR A 315 -1.15 4.48 5.98
CA TYR A 315 -2.52 4.43 6.46
C TYR A 315 -2.70 3.41 7.60
N GLU A 316 -3.71 3.61 8.44
CA GLU A 316 -3.95 2.79 9.64
C GLU A 316 -4.12 1.29 9.33
N GLY A 317 -4.91 0.96 8.30
CA GLY A 317 -5.08 -0.43 7.86
C GLY A 317 -3.76 -1.09 7.44
N LYS A 318 -2.84 -0.32 6.84
CA LYS A 318 -1.53 -0.80 6.39
C LYS A 318 -0.58 -1.07 7.57
N VAL A 319 -0.58 -0.23 8.61
CA VAL A 319 0.25 -0.48 9.81
C VAL A 319 -0.31 -1.60 10.69
N LYS A 320 -1.64 -1.78 10.76
CA LYS A 320 -2.26 -2.97 11.39
C LYS A 320 -1.84 -4.26 10.69
N ALA A 321 -1.83 -4.24 9.35
CA ALA A 321 -1.33 -5.35 8.55
C ALA A 321 0.16 -5.65 8.78
N ALA A 322 0.99 -4.61 8.87
CA ALA A 322 2.41 -4.74 9.22
C ALA A 322 2.58 -5.38 10.61
N TYR A 323 1.80 -4.93 11.59
CA TYR A 323 1.81 -5.49 12.94
C TYR A 323 1.44 -6.97 12.95
N TYR A 324 0.38 -7.36 12.24
CA TYR A 324 -0.04 -8.75 12.11
C TYR A 324 1.06 -9.63 11.52
N LEU A 325 1.74 -9.17 10.45
CA LEU A 325 2.89 -9.87 9.86
C LEU A 325 4.04 -10.03 10.87
N ALA A 326 4.36 -8.99 11.65
CA ALA A 326 5.39 -9.08 12.68
C ALA A 326 5.03 -10.06 13.81
N GLN A 327 3.76 -10.19 14.21
CA GLN A 327 3.33 -11.22 15.15
C GLN A 327 3.59 -12.64 14.61
N LYS A 328 3.65 -12.81 13.30
CA LYS A 328 3.96 -14.08 12.61
C LYS A 328 5.45 -14.26 12.29
N GLY A 329 6.32 -13.38 12.82
CA GLY A 329 7.77 -13.46 12.59
C GLY A 329 8.23 -12.94 11.23
N VAL A 330 7.37 -12.25 10.47
CA VAL A 330 7.73 -11.66 9.17
C VAL A 330 8.24 -10.23 9.39
N ASN A 331 9.42 -9.92 8.86
CA ASN A 331 9.91 -8.54 8.86
C ASN A 331 9.13 -7.70 7.85
N VAL A 332 8.91 -6.42 8.14
CA VAL A 332 8.19 -5.53 7.23
C VAL A 332 8.88 -4.19 7.14
N VAL A 333 9.09 -3.71 5.91
CA VAL A 333 9.63 -2.38 5.65
C VAL A 333 8.62 -1.58 4.83
N PHE A 334 8.28 -0.39 5.33
CA PHE A 334 7.27 0.50 4.74
C PHE A 334 7.80 1.92 4.58
N PRO A 335 8.52 2.23 3.49
CA PRO A 335 9.13 3.55 3.29
C PRO A 335 8.12 4.71 3.31
N GLY A 336 6.88 4.47 2.90
CA GLY A 336 5.75 5.37 3.14
C GLY A 336 5.22 5.21 4.56
N ASP A 337 5.88 5.80 5.54
CA ASP A 337 5.77 5.48 6.98
C ASP A 337 4.90 6.45 7.81
N ARG A 338 3.98 7.19 7.21
CA ARG A 338 3.25 8.29 7.88
C ARG A 338 2.58 7.87 9.20
N PHE A 339 2.09 6.62 9.27
CA PHE A 339 1.39 6.07 10.43
C PHE A 339 2.27 5.17 11.32
N GLU A 340 3.58 5.12 11.09
CA GLU A 340 4.48 4.24 11.85
C GLU A 340 4.48 4.51 13.35
N TYR A 341 4.13 5.74 13.76
CA TYR A 341 4.02 6.12 15.16
C TYR A 341 3.13 5.15 15.96
N GLN A 342 2.10 4.57 15.35
CA GLN A 342 1.20 3.61 16.00
C GLN A 342 1.93 2.33 16.44
N LEU A 343 3.06 2.02 15.82
CA LEU A 343 3.87 0.84 16.06
C LEU A 343 4.99 1.08 17.08
N ILE A 344 5.16 2.27 17.66
CA ILE A 344 6.22 2.50 18.67
C ILE A 344 6.05 1.52 19.85
N GLY A 345 7.06 0.68 20.07
CA GLY A 345 7.06 -0.36 21.10
C GLY A 345 6.14 -1.56 20.78
N TYR A 346 5.80 -1.82 19.52
CA TYR A 346 4.95 -2.95 19.14
C TYR A 346 5.44 -4.30 19.68
N LYS A 347 4.49 -5.19 20.02
CA LYS A 347 4.74 -6.58 20.44
C LYS A 347 4.61 -7.56 19.27
N GLY A 348 5.73 -7.91 18.65
CA GLY A 348 5.83 -8.89 17.56
C GLY A 348 7.25 -9.44 17.43
N GLU A 349 7.43 -10.58 16.76
CA GLU A 349 8.74 -11.21 16.56
C GLU A 349 9.49 -10.59 15.38
N GLY A 350 8.78 -10.33 14.28
CA GLY A 350 9.33 -9.67 13.09
C GLY A 350 9.70 -8.22 13.37
N VAL A 351 10.70 -7.72 12.64
CA VAL A 351 11.17 -6.34 12.73
C VAL A 351 10.40 -5.46 11.75
N LEU A 352 9.78 -4.40 12.26
CA LEU A 352 9.09 -3.35 11.51
C LEU A 352 9.98 -2.12 11.36
N MET A 353 10.06 -1.55 10.16
CA MET A 353 10.76 -0.28 9.91
C MET A 353 10.05 0.55 8.84
N GLY A 354 10.00 1.87 9.05
CA GLY A 354 9.59 2.83 8.02
C GLY A 354 10.73 3.18 7.06
N THR A 355 10.99 4.48 6.91
CA THR A 355 12.17 5.00 6.24
C THR A 355 13.43 4.43 6.90
N ALA A 356 14.29 3.74 6.16
CA ALA A 356 15.55 3.22 6.70
C ALA A 356 16.61 3.11 5.59
N PRO A 357 17.90 3.24 5.92
CA PRO A 357 18.97 2.99 4.96
C PRO A 357 19.10 1.52 4.62
N VAL A 358 19.55 1.21 3.41
CA VAL A 358 20.13 -0.09 3.07
C VAL A 358 21.62 0.07 2.90
N LYS A 359 22.41 -0.68 3.68
CA LYS A 359 23.87 -0.55 3.69
C LYS A 359 24.56 -1.86 4.07
N ARG A 360 25.88 -1.85 4.06
CA ARG A 360 26.69 -2.95 4.62
C ARG A 360 27.24 -2.55 5.99
N VAL A 361 27.13 -3.48 6.94
CA VAL A 361 27.73 -3.39 8.28
C VAL A 361 28.63 -4.61 8.40
N ASP A 362 29.94 -4.39 8.57
CA ASP A 362 30.94 -5.45 8.63
C ASP A 362 30.83 -6.44 7.44
N GLY A 363 30.55 -5.90 6.25
CA GLY A 363 30.38 -6.67 5.01
C GLY A 363 28.98 -7.28 4.81
N VAL A 364 28.14 -7.31 5.84
CA VAL A 364 26.78 -7.88 5.82
C VAL A 364 25.77 -6.84 5.35
N PRO A 365 24.97 -7.10 4.29
CA PRO A 365 23.89 -6.21 3.91
C PRO A 365 22.78 -6.19 4.95
N VAL A 366 22.34 -5.00 5.33
CA VAL A 366 21.27 -4.77 6.31
C VAL A 366 20.33 -3.65 5.86
N ILE A 367 19.11 -3.69 6.37
CA ILE A 367 18.20 -2.54 6.42
C ILE A 367 18.26 -1.98 7.85
N GLY A 368 18.40 -0.65 7.98
CA GLY A 368 18.54 0.03 9.26
C GLY A 368 19.98 0.11 9.76
N HIS A 369 20.21 -0.14 11.05
CA HIS A 369 21.53 -0.09 11.70
C HIS A 369 22.24 1.27 11.59
N GLN A 370 21.56 2.37 11.90
CA GLN A 370 22.14 3.71 11.91
C GLN A 370 21.85 4.44 13.23
N PRO A 371 22.46 3.98 14.34
CA PRO A 371 22.19 4.53 15.65
C PRO A 371 22.70 5.96 15.77
N VAL A 372 21.81 6.88 16.16
CA VAL A 372 22.16 8.24 16.58
C VAL A 372 21.55 8.49 17.95
N SER A 373 22.37 9.03 18.85
CA SER A 373 22.00 9.33 20.23
C SER A 373 21.52 10.77 20.37
N PHE A 374 20.49 10.93 21.18
CA PHE A 374 19.85 12.20 21.50
C PHE A 374 19.67 12.37 23.00
N SER A 375 19.98 13.53 23.56
CA SER A 375 19.64 13.80 24.96
C SER A 375 18.14 14.00 25.11
N LEU A 376 17.51 13.39 26.11
CA LEU A 376 16.07 13.61 26.37
C LEU A 376 15.70 15.06 26.69
N GLY A 377 16.68 15.88 27.10
CA GLY A 377 16.50 17.30 27.36
C GLY A 377 16.79 18.22 26.18
N GLU A 378 17.42 17.71 25.10
CA GLU A 378 17.74 18.56 23.95
C GLU A 378 16.50 18.85 23.10
N LEU A 379 16.47 20.03 22.49
CA LEU A 379 15.36 20.44 21.66
C LEU A 379 15.40 19.67 20.33
N ILE A 380 14.32 18.94 20.05
CA ILE A 380 14.03 18.36 18.73
C ILE A 380 13.02 19.26 18.04
N VAL A 381 13.34 19.76 16.85
CA VAL A 381 12.40 20.49 16.01
C VAL A 381 11.79 19.53 15.00
N ALA A 382 10.50 19.24 15.16
CA ALA A 382 9.77 18.30 14.31
C ALA A 382 8.86 19.05 13.35
N GLU A 383 8.91 18.63 12.09
CA GLU A 383 8.00 19.09 11.05
C GLU A 383 6.58 18.57 11.28
N ASP A 384 5.60 19.42 11.01
CA ASP A 384 4.17 19.14 11.17
C ASP A 384 3.37 19.86 10.08
N THR A 385 2.14 19.43 9.86
CA THR A 385 1.23 20.13 8.95
C THR A 385 -0.23 19.88 9.30
N THR A 386 -1.10 20.77 8.86
CA THR A 386 -2.56 20.60 8.88
C THR A 386 -3.15 20.47 7.47
N GLN A 387 -2.29 20.45 6.44
CA GLN A 387 -2.72 20.39 5.05
C GLN A 387 -3.17 18.98 4.66
N ARG A 388 -3.96 18.92 3.59
CA ARG A 388 -4.42 17.65 2.99
C ARG A 388 -3.39 17.09 2.02
N TYR A 389 -3.73 15.96 1.39
CA TYR A 389 -2.90 15.36 0.35
C TYR A 389 -2.52 16.39 -0.75
N PRO A 390 -1.26 16.39 -1.24
CA PRO A 390 -0.15 15.51 -0.84
C PRO A 390 0.69 16.05 0.32
N THR A 391 0.49 17.29 0.77
CA THR A 391 1.27 17.93 1.84
C THR A 391 1.10 17.23 3.19
N GLN A 392 0.00 16.54 3.41
CA GLN A 392 -0.30 15.80 4.65
C GLN A 392 0.83 14.89 5.16
N TYR A 393 1.73 14.41 4.29
CA TYR A 393 2.82 13.52 4.66
C TYR A 393 3.93 14.18 5.48
N TYR A 394 4.00 15.52 5.50
CA TYR A 394 4.94 16.27 6.34
C TYR A 394 4.59 16.17 7.85
N ASP A 395 3.43 15.60 8.23
CA ASP A 395 3.05 15.40 9.64
C ASP A 395 3.65 14.14 10.29
N ALA A 396 4.38 13.31 9.53
CA ALA A 396 4.90 12.02 9.99
C ALA A 396 5.81 12.17 11.23
N ALA A 397 6.75 13.13 11.18
CA ALA A 397 7.67 13.41 12.28
C ALA A 397 6.91 13.84 13.55
N ALA A 398 5.99 14.79 13.43
CA ALA A 398 5.20 15.26 14.56
C ALA A 398 4.32 14.15 15.16
N ARG A 399 3.71 13.29 14.34
CA ARG A 399 2.95 12.13 14.81
C ARG A 399 3.82 11.18 15.63
N TYR A 400 5.00 10.84 15.12
CA TYR A 400 5.97 9.99 15.80
C TYR A 400 6.32 10.54 17.19
N PHE A 401 6.75 11.81 17.26
CA PHE A 401 7.19 12.41 18.51
C PHE A 401 6.07 12.67 19.52
N ARG A 402 4.85 12.98 19.05
CA ARG A 402 3.66 13.05 19.93
C ARG A 402 3.36 11.71 20.58
N GLN A 403 3.51 10.61 19.85
CA GLN A 403 3.27 9.27 20.38
C GLN A 403 4.40 8.82 21.30
N LEU A 404 5.67 9.03 20.91
CA LEU A 404 6.82 8.72 21.77
C LEU A 404 6.78 9.50 23.08
N GLY A 405 6.34 10.77 23.02
CA GLY A 405 6.14 11.66 24.16
C GLY A 405 5.16 11.15 25.23
N LYS A 406 4.33 10.15 24.90
CA LYS A 406 3.44 9.48 25.88
C LYS A 406 4.19 8.52 26.80
N PHE A 407 5.36 8.02 26.38
CA PHE A 407 6.17 7.08 27.17
C PHE A 407 7.31 7.77 27.93
N VAL A 408 7.81 8.88 27.39
CA VAL A 408 8.96 9.61 27.91
C VAL A 408 8.77 11.11 27.69
N ARG A 409 9.20 11.93 28.66
CA ARG A 409 9.21 13.38 28.48
C ARG A 409 10.29 13.77 27.47
N LEU A 410 9.89 14.43 26.39
CA LEU A 410 10.78 14.96 25.36
C LEU A 410 10.61 16.47 25.23
N ASN A 411 11.68 17.16 24.85
CA ASN A 411 11.64 18.58 24.52
C ASN A 411 11.47 18.73 23.00
N VAL A 412 10.22 18.82 22.53
CA VAL A 412 9.89 18.86 21.09
C VAL A 412 9.17 20.16 20.75
N LYS A 413 9.63 20.84 19.71
CA LYS A 413 8.93 21.96 19.08
C LYS A 413 8.40 21.53 17.71
N TYR A 414 7.11 21.71 17.49
CA TYR A 414 6.46 21.40 16.21
C TYR A 414 6.41 22.66 15.34
N VAL A 415 6.82 22.54 14.08
CA VAL A 415 6.83 23.64 13.11
C VAL A 415 5.89 23.30 11.96
N LEU A 416 4.92 24.18 11.70
CA LEU A 416 3.95 23.98 10.63
C LEU A 416 4.56 24.37 9.28
N VAL A 417 4.49 23.44 8.33
CA VAL A 417 4.70 23.68 6.91
C VAL A 417 3.38 23.51 6.17
N ASP A 418 3.14 24.35 5.16
CA ASP A 418 1.92 24.35 4.36
C ASP A 418 2.14 23.98 2.89
N ASP A 419 3.40 23.78 2.49
CA ASP A 419 3.78 23.35 1.15
C ASP A 419 5.17 22.69 1.14
N GLU A 420 5.57 22.15 0.01
CA GLU A 420 6.92 21.63 -0.23
C GLU A 420 7.99 22.72 -0.16
N ASN A 421 9.24 22.31 0.08
CA ASN A 421 10.42 23.20 0.07
C ASN A 421 10.40 24.29 1.16
N GLN A 422 9.76 24.02 2.30
CA GLN A 422 9.71 24.91 3.46
C GLN A 422 10.57 24.43 4.64
N LEU A 423 11.55 23.58 4.34
CA LEU A 423 12.44 23.00 5.34
C LEU A 423 13.24 24.08 6.10
N ASP A 424 13.51 25.21 5.48
CA ASP A 424 14.13 26.39 6.10
C ASP A 424 13.40 26.83 7.38
N LYS A 425 12.06 26.86 7.37
CA LYS A 425 11.25 27.19 8.56
C LYS A 425 11.55 26.27 9.74
N VAL A 426 11.87 25.00 9.48
CA VAL A 426 12.23 24.01 10.50
C VAL A 426 13.68 24.21 10.95
N LEU A 427 14.61 24.34 9.99
CA LEU A 427 16.04 24.47 10.26
C LEU A 427 16.40 25.73 11.05
N GLU A 428 15.74 26.86 10.78
CA GLU A 428 15.96 28.13 11.49
C GLU A 428 15.60 28.07 12.98
N GLN A 429 14.72 27.14 13.36
CA GLN A 429 14.27 26.97 14.74
C GLN A 429 15.14 25.96 15.51
N ALA A 430 16.02 25.23 14.83
CA ALA A 430 16.77 24.13 15.38
C ALA A 430 18.20 24.53 15.74
N SER A 431 18.60 24.24 16.97
CA SER A 431 20.00 24.38 17.39
C SER A 431 20.89 23.24 16.89
N SER A 432 20.33 22.02 16.80
CA SER A 432 21.14 20.82 16.50
C SER A 432 20.35 19.57 16.12
N VAL A 433 19.03 19.49 16.32
CA VAL A 433 18.27 18.27 15.99
C VAL A 433 16.98 18.63 15.27
N VAL A 434 16.76 17.99 14.12
CA VAL A 434 15.53 18.10 13.33
C VAL A 434 14.94 16.74 13.01
N ALA A 435 13.62 16.68 12.91
CA ALA A 435 12.86 15.52 12.47
C ALA A 435 11.95 15.93 11.32
N VAL A 436 12.25 15.44 10.12
CA VAL A 436 11.76 16.04 8.86
C VAL A 436 11.49 14.99 7.79
N ARG A 437 10.69 15.37 6.80
CA ARG A 437 10.55 14.65 5.55
C ARG A 437 11.38 15.33 4.46
N ILE A 438 12.06 14.53 3.65
CA ILE A 438 12.81 14.98 2.47
C ILE A 438 12.20 14.34 1.24
N ARG A 439 11.54 15.17 0.42
CA ARG A 439 10.87 14.79 -0.81
C ARG A 439 11.58 15.34 -2.04
N THR A 440 12.08 16.57 -1.97
CA THR A 440 12.64 17.28 -3.14
C THR A 440 14.16 17.39 -3.08
N ASP A 441 14.75 17.68 -4.24
CA ASP A 441 16.16 18.01 -4.38
C ASP A 441 16.57 19.27 -3.58
N LYS A 442 15.68 20.27 -3.51
CA LYS A 442 15.88 21.49 -2.72
C LYS A 442 15.92 21.20 -1.22
N GLU A 443 15.05 20.32 -0.74
CA GLU A 443 15.02 19.89 0.66
C GLU A 443 16.28 19.10 1.02
N ASP A 444 16.73 18.18 0.15
CA ASP A 444 18.03 17.50 0.31
C ASP A 444 19.18 18.52 0.40
N ALA A 445 19.26 19.45 -0.54
CA ALA A 445 20.32 20.44 -0.58
C ALA A 445 20.36 21.30 0.68
N ALA A 446 19.18 21.76 1.15
CA ALA A 446 19.06 22.54 2.36
C ALA A 446 19.47 21.74 3.62
N LEU A 447 18.98 20.51 3.76
CA LEU A 447 19.35 19.67 4.90
C LEU A 447 20.85 19.36 4.91
N ARG A 448 21.41 19.01 3.75
CA ARG A 448 22.84 18.69 3.57
C ARG A 448 23.73 19.86 3.94
N GLN A 449 23.39 21.07 3.51
CA GLN A 449 24.11 22.28 3.90
C GLN A 449 24.05 22.50 5.41
N TRP A 450 22.87 22.32 6.02
CA TRP A 450 22.72 22.44 7.47
C TRP A 450 23.53 21.38 8.23
N LEU A 451 23.54 20.13 7.80
CA LEU A 451 24.34 19.05 8.40
C LEU A 451 25.85 19.31 8.30
N LEU A 452 26.32 19.85 7.18
CA LEU A 452 27.74 20.20 6.98
C LEU A 452 28.20 21.36 7.86
N SER A 453 27.29 22.26 8.26
CA SER A 453 27.64 23.42 9.08
C SER A 453 28.11 23.06 10.49
N SER A 454 27.77 21.88 10.99
CA SER A 454 28.16 21.43 12.33
C SER A 454 28.03 19.91 12.48
N PRO A 455 29.06 19.21 13.00
CA PRO A 455 28.97 17.77 13.28
C PRO A 455 28.00 17.42 14.41
N LYS A 456 27.48 18.42 15.14
CA LYS A 456 26.44 18.22 16.17
C LYS A 456 25.03 18.18 15.59
N ASN A 457 24.86 18.70 14.37
CA ASN A 457 23.59 18.73 13.68
C ASN A 457 23.19 17.31 13.31
N ARG A 458 21.98 16.90 13.70
CA ARG A 458 21.46 15.56 13.50
C ARG A 458 20.05 15.65 12.92
N ALA A 459 19.72 14.71 12.04
CA ALA A 459 18.42 14.65 11.39
C ALA A 459 17.79 13.27 11.57
N ILE A 460 16.47 13.25 11.72
CA ILE A 460 15.67 12.02 11.78
C ILE A 460 14.71 12.08 10.61
N LEU A 461 14.84 11.16 9.66
CA LEU A 461 14.06 11.17 8.44
C LEU A 461 12.79 10.36 8.59
N PHE A 462 11.68 10.95 8.18
CA PHE A 462 10.35 10.34 8.13
C PHE A 462 9.78 10.47 6.72
N HIS A 463 9.06 9.47 6.25
CA HIS A 463 8.36 9.44 4.97
C HIS A 463 9.24 9.86 3.79
N SER A 464 10.54 9.59 3.90
CA SER A 464 11.56 10.04 2.94
C SER A 464 12.08 8.87 2.12
N GLY A 465 11.95 7.63 2.62
CA GLY A 465 12.44 6.42 1.97
C GLY A 465 11.78 6.10 0.62
N LEU A 466 10.71 6.82 0.25
CA LEU A 466 10.05 6.75 -1.05
C LEU A 466 10.77 7.56 -2.14
N TYR A 467 11.71 8.42 -1.77
CA TYR A 467 12.33 9.39 -2.66
C TYR A 467 13.82 9.10 -2.82
N PRO A 468 14.42 9.41 -3.98
CA PRO A 468 15.81 9.05 -4.26
C PRO A 468 16.83 9.73 -3.33
N TRP A 469 16.44 10.80 -2.64
CA TRP A 469 17.34 11.63 -1.84
C TRP A 469 17.69 11.02 -0.47
N ALA A 470 16.78 10.26 0.14
CA ALA A 470 16.97 9.79 1.52
C ALA A 470 18.18 8.87 1.69
N GLN A 471 18.39 7.94 0.75
CA GLN A 471 19.53 7.00 0.82
C GLN A 471 20.88 7.73 0.75
N GLY A 472 20.99 8.78 -0.06
CA GLY A 472 22.18 9.63 -0.13
C GLY A 472 22.48 10.32 1.20
N LEU A 473 21.47 10.90 1.85
CA LEU A 473 21.63 11.54 3.17
C LEU A 473 22.10 10.55 4.24
N PHE A 474 21.55 9.34 4.27
CA PHE A 474 22.01 8.31 5.21
C PHE A 474 23.47 7.91 4.97
N ALA A 475 23.88 7.75 3.71
CA ALA A 475 25.22 7.33 3.34
C ALA A 475 26.27 8.41 3.61
N ASP A 476 25.96 9.66 3.32
CA ASP A 476 26.90 10.78 3.44
C ASP A 476 27.07 11.25 4.89
N PHE A 477 26.07 11.02 5.73
CA PHE A 477 26.04 11.50 7.12
C PHE A 477 25.72 10.38 8.13
N PRO A 478 26.51 9.30 8.17
CA PRO A 478 26.17 8.07 8.90
C PRO A 478 26.09 8.22 10.42
N SER A 479 26.71 9.27 10.99
CA SER A 479 26.67 9.60 12.42
C SER A 479 25.70 10.72 12.78
N GLN A 480 25.09 11.37 11.78
CA GLN A 480 24.22 12.54 11.99
C GLN A 480 22.77 12.27 11.55
N VAL A 481 22.55 11.44 10.54
CA VAL A 481 21.20 11.14 10.02
C VAL A 481 20.76 9.77 10.53
N THR A 482 19.52 9.66 11.00
CA THR A 482 18.88 8.40 11.42
C THR A 482 17.40 8.39 11.02
N PHE A 483 16.64 7.40 11.48
CA PHE A 483 15.24 7.18 11.12
C PHE A 483 14.32 6.98 12.33
N GLY A 484 13.01 7.01 12.07
CA GLY A 484 11.94 6.74 13.05
C GLY A 484 11.97 5.29 13.57
N ASP A 485 12.87 5.00 14.50
CA ASP A 485 12.98 3.65 15.07
C ASP A 485 11.75 3.28 15.90
N LEU A 486 11.14 2.12 15.64
CA LEU A 486 9.95 1.67 16.35
C LEU A 486 10.27 0.95 17.66
N ARG A 487 11.56 0.66 17.91
CA ARG A 487 12.05 0.12 19.18
C ARG A 487 13.18 1.01 19.72
N PRO A 488 12.89 2.29 20.02
CA PRO A 488 13.90 3.20 20.52
C PRO A 488 14.52 2.69 21.83
N ARG A 489 15.83 2.87 21.99
CA ARG A 489 16.54 2.49 23.22
C ARG A 489 16.73 3.72 24.11
N PHE A 490 16.63 3.50 25.42
CA PHE A 490 16.83 4.52 26.43
C PHE A 490 18.00 4.15 27.35
N GLN A 491 18.88 5.11 27.63
CA GLN A 491 20.08 4.95 28.46
C GLN A 491 20.22 6.05 29.50
#